data_AF-A0A450SN23-F1
#
_entry.id   AF-A0A450SN23-F1
#
_cell.length_a   1.000
_cell.length_b   1.000
_cell.length_c   1.000
_cell.angle_alpha   90.00
_cell.angle_beta   90.00
_cell.angle_gamma   90.00
#
_symmetry.space_group_name_H-M   'P 1'
#
loop_
_entity.id
_entity.type
_entity.pdbx_description
1 polymer ?
#
loop_
_entity_poly.entity_id
_entity_poly.type
_entity_poly.pdbx_seq_one_letter_code
_entity_poly.pdbx_strand_id
1 'polypeptide(L)'
;MVAWPDTLHSGVISLSDDSRYRASPTGLRAIKTHVKTDYAPYSEKAVYITVIRDPKEVTVSGFHFLPAIFGLSGYFSVEEWLEIFLSPQFFEGSWVDRKGPG
;
A
#
# COMPACT_ATOMS: atom_id res chain seq x y z
N MET A 1 10.42 9.31 -5.93
CA MET A 1 9.43 8.92 -4.89
C MET A 1 8.14 9.70 -5.13
N VAL A 2 6.99 9.16 -4.71
CA VAL A 2 5.67 9.81 -4.76
C VAL A 2 5.14 10.00 -3.34
N ALA A 3 4.09 10.80 -3.16
CA ALA A 3 3.44 10.89 -1.86
C ALA A 3 2.78 9.55 -1.51
N TRP A 4 3.00 9.06 -0.29
CA TRP A 4 2.41 7.84 0.23
C TRP A 4 1.95 8.06 1.68
N PRO A 5 0.73 8.60 1.89
CA PRO A 5 0.30 9.13 3.19
C PRO A 5 0.02 8.07 4.25
N ASP A 6 -0.35 6.85 3.84
CA ASP A 6 -0.67 5.71 4.73
C ASP A 6 0.52 4.79 5.03
N THR A 7 1.73 5.16 4.63
CA THR A 7 2.91 4.32 4.87
C THR A 7 3.42 4.44 6.30
N LEU A 8 3.97 3.34 6.82
CA LEU A 8 4.76 3.33 8.05
C LEU A 8 6.24 3.69 7.79
N HIS A 9 6.65 3.85 6.53
CA HIS A 9 8.03 4.15 6.17
C HIS A 9 8.34 5.64 6.31
N SER A 10 9.36 5.97 7.10
CA SER A 10 9.89 7.34 7.20
C SER A 10 10.58 7.77 5.90
N GLY A 11 10.63 9.08 5.62
CA GLY A 11 11.36 9.61 4.47
C GLY A 11 10.59 9.59 3.14
N VAL A 12 9.30 9.22 3.18
CA VAL A 12 8.40 9.46 2.05
C VAL A 12 8.02 10.94 1.93
N ILE A 13 7.67 11.34 0.70
CA ILE A 13 7.26 12.71 0.41
C ILE A 13 5.89 12.97 1.05
N SER A 14 5.78 14.06 1.81
CA SER A 14 4.51 14.48 2.40
C SER A 14 3.49 14.84 1.32
N LEU A 15 2.20 14.59 1.58
CA LEU A 15 1.13 15.07 0.72
C LEU A 15 1.07 16.61 0.68
N SER A 16 1.60 17.30 1.69
CA SER A 16 1.71 18.76 1.71
C SER A 16 2.90 19.32 0.91
N ASP A 17 3.80 18.45 0.41
CA ASP A 17 4.93 18.87 -0.42
C ASP A 17 4.49 19.03 -1.88
N ASP A 18 4.39 20.28 -2.28
CA ASP A 18 3.97 20.65 -3.63
C ASP A 18 5.12 20.61 -4.66
N SER A 19 6.37 20.55 -4.24
CA SER A 19 7.54 20.76 -5.09
C SER A 19 7.58 19.81 -6.30
N ARG A 20 7.15 18.56 -6.09
CA ARG A 20 7.24 17.49 -7.10
C ARG A 20 6.23 17.64 -8.23
N TYR A 21 4.96 17.88 -7.90
CA TYR A 21 3.96 18.02 -8.96
C TYR A 21 4.06 19.38 -9.66
N ARG A 22 4.53 20.42 -8.95
CA ARG A 22 4.87 21.71 -9.59
C ARG A 22 6.02 21.59 -10.58
N ALA A 23 6.96 20.67 -10.35
CA ALA A 23 8.02 20.35 -11.30
C ALA A 23 7.62 19.32 -12.37
N SER A 24 6.40 18.77 -12.31
CA SER A 24 5.92 17.78 -13.28
C SER A 24 5.57 18.46 -14.62
N PRO A 25 6.00 17.93 -15.78
CA PRO A 25 5.63 18.48 -17.10
C PRO A 25 4.11 18.54 -17.34
N THR A 26 3.34 17.68 -16.68
CA THR A 26 1.88 17.62 -16.81
C THR A 26 1.14 18.41 -15.73
N GLY A 27 1.85 18.92 -14.71
CA GLY A 27 1.24 19.49 -13.52
C GLY A 27 0.43 18.50 -12.67
N LEU A 28 0.49 17.20 -12.96
CA LEU A 28 -0.24 16.17 -12.22
C LEU A 28 0.56 15.65 -11.02
N ARG A 29 -0.16 15.29 -9.95
CA ARG A 29 0.39 14.68 -8.74
C ARG A 29 0.12 13.17 -8.73
N ALA A 30 1.18 12.38 -8.57
CA ALA A 30 1.05 10.96 -8.29
C ALA A 30 1.00 10.71 -6.78
N ILE A 31 0.02 9.90 -6.35
CA ILE A 31 -0.19 9.50 -4.96
C ILE A 31 -0.30 7.98 -4.94
N LYS A 32 0.42 7.32 -4.03
CA LYS A 32 0.32 5.89 -3.76
C LYS A 32 -0.43 5.68 -2.46
N THR A 33 -1.31 4.69 -2.40
CA THR A 33 -1.99 4.31 -1.17
C THR A 33 -2.43 2.85 -1.18
N HIS A 34 -2.53 2.23 0.00
CA HIS A 34 -3.16 0.92 0.20
C HIS A 34 -4.52 1.02 0.92
N VAL A 35 -5.00 2.23 1.24
CA VAL A 35 -6.29 2.39 1.90
C VAL A 35 -7.43 1.89 1.02
N LYS A 36 -8.50 1.38 1.64
CA LYS A 36 -9.70 0.97 0.91
C LYS A 36 -10.34 2.18 0.24
N THR A 37 -10.97 1.97 -0.91
CA THR A 37 -11.66 3.01 -1.71
C THR A 37 -12.60 3.85 -0.86
N ASP A 38 -13.32 3.25 0.09
CA ASP A 38 -14.26 3.93 0.99
C ASP A 38 -13.60 5.00 1.88
N TYR A 39 -12.28 4.94 2.06
CA TYR A 39 -11.50 5.92 2.84
C TYR A 39 -10.70 6.89 1.96
N ALA A 40 -10.62 6.65 0.65
CA ALA A 40 -9.94 7.54 -0.28
C ALA A 40 -10.90 8.66 -0.73
N PRO A 41 -10.52 9.94 -0.60
CA PRO A 41 -11.35 11.04 -1.11
C PRO A 41 -11.56 10.90 -2.63
N TYR A 42 -12.81 10.84 -3.06
CA TYR A 42 -13.16 10.79 -4.48
C TYR A 42 -13.09 12.17 -5.13
N SER A 43 -12.71 12.19 -6.41
CA SER A 43 -12.64 13.38 -7.25
C SER A 43 -12.73 12.95 -8.71
N GLU A 44 -13.69 13.52 -9.44
CA GLU A 44 -13.86 13.28 -10.89
C GLU A 44 -12.67 13.80 -11.73
N LYS A 45 -11.84 14.66 -11.15
CA LYS A 45 -10.63 15.21 -11.79
C LYS A 45 -9.41 14.30 -11.63
N ALA A 46 -9.53 13.22 -10.87
CA ALA A 46 -8.44 12.29 -10.60
C ALA A 46 -8.61 10.99 -11.40
N VAL A 47 -7.48 10.36 -11.71
CA VAL A 47 -7.43 9.03 -12.33
C VAL A 47 -6.99 8.04 -11.27
N TYR A 48 -7.76 6.97 -11.09
CA TYR A 48 -7.50 5.91 -10.12
C TYR A 48 -7.00 4.66 -10.84
N ILE A 49 -5.85 4.15 -10.43
CA ILE A 49 -5.26 2.91 -10.95
C ILE A 49 -5.14 1.94 -9.78
N THR A 50 -5.85 0.82 -9.86
CA THR A 50 -5.76 -0.26 -8.86
C THR A 50 -4.94 -1.40 -9.42
N VAL A 51 -3.95 -1.86 -8.65
CA VAL A 51 -3.14 -3.03 -8.99
C VAL A 51 -3.57 -4.19 -8.10
N ILE A 52 -4.07 -5.25 -8.71
CA ILE A 52 -4.44 -6.51 -8.04
C ILE A 52 -3.51 -7.62 -8.50
N ARG A 53 -3.25 -8.60 -7.61
CA ARG A 53 -2.41 -9.78 -7.88
C ARG A 53 -3.05 -11.00 -7.22
N ASP A 54 -2.68 -12.21 -7.65
CA ASP A 54 -3.08 -13.44 -6.96
C ASP A 54 -2.72 -13.33 -5.46
N PRO A 55 -3.67 -13.57 -4.54
CA PRO A 55 -3.41 -13.44 -3.10
C PRO A 55 -2.28 -14.33 -2.60
N LYS A 56 -2.09 -15.53 -3.16
CA LYS A 56 -0.99 -16.44 -2.76
C LYS A 56 0.37 -15.81 -3.08
N GLU A 57 0.47 -15.17 -4.23
CA GLU A 57 1.67 -14.45 -4.64
C GLU A 57 1.93 -13.19 -3.81
N VAL A 58 0.86 -12.51 -3.38
CA VAL A 58 0.94 -11.38 -2.44
C VAL A 58 1.43 -11.85 -1.07
N THR A 59 0.93 -12.98 -0.57
CA THR A 59 1.37 -13.57 0.70
C THR A 59 2.87 -13.88 0.67
N VAL A 60 3.37 -14.53 -0.40
CA VAL A 60 4.81 -14.83 -0.55
C VAL A 60 5.64 -13.55 -0.65
N SER A 61 5.18 -12.57 -1.43
CA SER A 61 5.86 -11.27 -1.52
C SER A 61 5.93 -10.56 -0.16
N GLY A 62 4.86 -10.61 0.62
CA GLY A 62 4.78 -10.04 1.96
C GLY A 62 5.72 -10.73 2.94
N PHE A 63 5.84 -12.05 2.87
CA PHE A 63 6.76 -12.85 3.71
C PHE A 63 8.22 -12.40 3.57
N HIS A 64 8.65 -12.06 2.35
CA HIS A 64 10.01 -11.58 2.13
C HIS A 64 10.18 -10.09 2.40
N PHE A 65 9.17 -9.28 2.07
CA PHE A 65 9.28 -7.82 2.15
C PHE A 65 9.04 -7.29 3.57
N LEU A 66 7.93 -7.65 4.22
CA LEU A 66 7.50 -7.02 5.46
C LEU A 66 8.43 -7.32 6.64
N PRO A 67 8.81 -8.59 6.91
CA PRO A 67 9.81 -8.88 7.92
C PRO A 67 11.14 -8.16 7.68
N ALA A 68 11.58 -8.02 6.42
CA ALA A 68 12.82 -7.33 6.11
C ALA A 68 12.76 -5.82 6.44
N ILE A 69 11.67 -5.13 6.07
CA ILE A 69 11.55 -3.69 6.37
C ILE A 69 11.39 -3.39 7.86
N PHE A 70 10.87 -4.35 8.64
CA PHE A 70 10.69 -4.20 10.08
C PHE A 70 11.85 -4.78 10.92
N GLY A 71 12.89 -5.34 10.29
CA GLY A 71 14.00 -5.98 11.00
C GLY A 71 13.62 -7.29 11.71
N LEU A 72 12.59 -7.97 11.22
CA LEU A 72 12.04 -9.23 11.72
C LEU A 72 12.33 -10.43 10.79
N SER A 73 13.28 -10.30 9.87
CA SER A 73 13.66 -11.41 8.98
C SER A 73 14.11 -12.64 9.77
N GLY A 74 13.52 -13.80 9.48
CA GLY A 74 13.82 -15.06 10.16
C GLY A 74 13.08 -15.30 11.48
N TYR A 75 12.22 -14.38 11.92
CA TYR A 75 11.43 -14.52 13.14
C TYR A 75 10.16 -15.36 12.97
N PHE A 76 9.76 -15.66 11.72
CA PHE A 76 8.54 -16.38 11.39
C PHE A 76 8.83 -17.51 10.42
N SER A 77 8.18 -18.66 10.61
CA SER A 77 8.04 -19.66 9.55
C SER A 77 7.06 -19.19 8.46
N VAL A 78 7.00 -19.93 7.35
CA VAL A 78 6.03 -19.64 6.27
C VAL A 78 4.60 -19.89 6.77
N GLU A 79 4.42 -20.91 7.61
CA GLU A 79 3.12 -21.28 8.20
C GLU A 79 2.63 -20.19 9.16
N GLU A 80 3.48 -19.72 10.08
CA GLU A 80 3.16 -18.62 10.99
C GLU A 80 2.82 -17.33 10.24
N TRP A 81 3.57 -17.04 9.17
CA TRP A 81 3.27 -15.90 8.30
C TRP A 81 1.91 -16.02 7.63
N LEU A 82 1.55 -17.21 7.13
CA LEU A 82 0.26 -17.44 6.49
C LEU A 82 -0.88 -17.23 7.49
N GLU A 83 -0.74 -17.71 8.74
CA GLU A 83 -1.71 -17.46 9.80
C GLU A 83 -1.87 -15.96 10.11
N ILE A 84 -0.75 -15.23 10.19
CA ILE A 84 -0.76 -13.76 10.38
C ILE A 84 -1.44 -13.06 9.20
N PHE A 85 -1.15 -13.46 7.96
CA PHE A 85 -1.70 -12.84 6.76
C PHE A 85 -3.21 -13.06 6.63
N LEU A 86 -3.70 -14.23 7.02
CA LEU A 86 -5.13 -14.57 7.01
C LEU A 86 -5.88 -14.03 8.24
N SER A 87 -5.17 -13.55 9.26
CA SER A 87 -5.77 -13.03 10.47
C SER A 87 -6.55 -11.74 10.20
N PRO A 88 -7.73 -11.55 10.83
CA PRO A 88 -8.45 -10.28 10.77
C PRO A 88 -7.67 -9.11 11.39
N GLN A 89 -6.60 -9.38 12.16
CA GLN A 89 -5.70 -8.37 12.72
C GLN A 89 -4.55 -7.99 11.79
N PHE A 90 -4.43 -8.59 10.59
CA PHE A 90 -3.43 -8.18 9.62
C PHE A 90 -3.62 -6.69 9.32
N PHE A 91 -2.57 -5.88 9.45
CA PHE A 91 -2.67 -4.41 9.43
C PHE A 91 -3.19 -3.84 8.11
N GLU A 92 -3.05 -4.61 7.03
CA GLU A 92 -3.59 -4.31 5.71
C GLU A 92 -5.04 -4.79 5.52
N GLY A 93 -5.64 -5.41 6.55
CA GLY A 93 -6.96 -6.02 6.52
C GLY A 93 -7.05 -7.26 5.61
N SER A 94 -8.26 -7.79 5.52
CA SER A 94 -8.56 -8.94 4.66
C SER A 94 -8.40 -8.61 3.17
N TRP A 95 -7.73 -9.50 2.44
CA TRP A 95 -7.55 -9.36 0.99
C TRP A 95 -8.88 -9.31 0.23
N VAL A 96 -9.88 -10.10 0.66
CA VAL A 96 -11.18 -10.19 -0.04
C VAL A 96 -12.05 -8.93 0.14
N ASP A 97 -11.78 -8.14 1.18
CA ASP A 97 -12.55 -6.92 1.46
C ASP A 97 -12.06 -5.72 0.64
N ARG A 98 -11.01 -5.90 -0.17
CA ARG A 98 -10.45 -4.84 -1.03
C ARG A 98 -11.28 -4.76 -2.32
N LYS A 99 -12.23 -3.84 -2.33
CA LYS A 99 -12.96 -3.46 -3.56
C LYS A 99 -12.12 -2.46 -4.37
N GLY A 100 -12.00 -2.70 -5.68
CA GLY A 100 -11.53 -1.66 -6.60
C GLY A 100 -12.52 -0.48 -6.64
N PRO A 101 -12.12 0.68 -7.19
CA PRO A 101 -13.05 1.76 -7.47
C PRO A 101 -14.13 1.25 -8.42
N GLY A 102 -15.38 1.32 -7.97
CA GLY A 102 -16.57 1.00 -8.77
C GLY A 102 -17.05 2.18 -9.59
#